data_AF-A0A9R1R3L1-F1
#
_entry.id   AF-A0A9R1R3L1-F1
#
_cell.length_a   1.000
_cell.length_b   1.000
_cell.length_c   1.000
_cell.angle_alpha   90.00
_cell.angle_beta   90.00
_cell.angle_gamma   90.00
#
_symmetry.space_group_name_H-M   'P 1'
#
loop_
_entity.id
_entity.type
_entity.pdbx_description
1 polymer ?
#
loop_
_entity_poly.entity_id
_entity_poly.type
_entity_poly.pdbx_seq_one_letter_code
_entity_poly.pdbx_strand_id
1 'polypeptide(L)'
;MAKVTLIFKLPYYTEWGQSLVIAGSAPALGSWNVKQGLALSPVHEGNALVWCGQVSVPAVFTCEYSYHVVDDHKNVLRREAGEKKKLVVPEGVKDGDVVEVRDWWQDASEALFLRSAFKNVIFSTTDNAKRQLQPPSLSKTLDPEDIVVQFIISCPRLAAGSTVVVTGSNLAVGNWKAQNGLKLNYVGDSIWKAYCVLRKSEFPVKYKYCQVSEAGVSSLEFGPNREVDVDLSSPKPSRHILLSDGSLREAPWRGAGVAVPMFSIRSNEDLGVGEFPDLKLLVDWAVNSGFHLVQLLPINDTSVNKMWWDSYPYSSLSVFALHPLYLRVQALSDAIPADVKEEISKAKKELDKKDVDYEAALATKLRIAQKIFNLEKDKVLNSAPFKQFLSENEEWLKPYAAFCFLRDFFDTSDHSQWGRFSQFSKEKLDKLVAADALHHDIIRFHYYVQYHLFTQLSDAATYARKNKVILKGDLPIGVDRNSVDTWVNPTLFRMNTATGAPPDYFAKSGQNWGFPTYNWEEMSKDNYGWWRARLTQAIKILHSV
;
A
#
# COMPACT_ATOMS: atom_id res chain seq x y z
N MET A 1 16.08 5.65 38.89
CA MET A 1 15.89 4.52 37.95
C MET A 1 17.22 4.24 37.28
N ALA A 2 17.59 2.97 37.12
CA ALA A 2 18.79 2.60 36.39
C ALA A 2 18.75 3.22 34.98
N LYS A 3 19.87 3.80 34.55
CA LYS A 3 20.04 4.43 33.26
C LYS A 3 21.06 3.64 32.45
N VAL A 4 20.80 3.53 31.16
CA VAL A 4 21.73 2.96 30.18
C VAL A 4 22.08 4.01 29.14
N THR A 5 23.25 3.89 28.55
CA THR A 5 23.68 4.73 27.44
C THR A 5 23.42 4.00 26.14
N LEU A 6 22.59 4.59 25.28
CA LEU A 6 22.43 4.15 23.90
C LEU A 6 23.46 4.87 23.04
N ILE A 7 24.18 4.12 22.21
CA ILE A 7 25.07 4.67 21.17
C ILE A 7 24.53 4.23 19.82
N PHE A 8 24.01 5.17 19.04
CA PHE A 8 23.59 4.94 17.67
C PHE A 8 24.77 5.10 16.73
N LYS A 9 24.93 4.16 15.81
CA LYS A 9 25.90 4.21 14.70
C LYS A 9 25.18 3.95 13.39
N LEU A 10 25.38 4.82 12.40
CA LEU A 10 24.81 4.68 11.06
C LEU A 10 25.88 5.00 9.99
N PRO A 11 26.35 4.02 9.22
CA PRO A 11 27.15 4.27 8.02
C PRO A 11 26.31 5.02 6.98
N TYR A 12 26.66 6.27 6.68
CA TYR A 12 25.91 7.10 5.74
C TYR A 12 26.76 8.24 5.18
N TYR A 13 26.64 8.49 3.88
CA TYR A 13 27.32 9.60 3.20
C TYR A 13 26.40 10.81 3.08
N THR A 14 26.85 11.94 3.61
CA THR A 14 26.19 13.24 3.49
C THR A 14 26.93 14.14 2.52
N GLU A 15 26.24 15.12 1.96
CA GLU A 15 26.87 16.21 1.20
C GLU A 15 27.24 17.36 2.14
N TRP A 16 28.03 18.32 1.64
CA TRP A 16 28.37 19.52 2.41
C TRP A 16 27.11 20.30 2.81
N GLY A 17 27.06 20.79 4.05
CA GLY A 17 25.88 21.46 4.63
C GLY A 17 24.77 20.51 5.07
N GLN A 18 24.98 19.19 5.04
CA GLN A 18 24.04 18.19 5.53
C GLN A 18 24.53 17.55 6.83
N SER A 19 23.58 17.28 7.73
CA SER A 19 23.81 16.51 8.95
C SER A 19 22.70 15.47 9.18
N LEU A 20 22.96 14.52 10.07
CA LEU A 20 21.98 13.50 10.44
C LEU A 20 21.39 13.74 11.83
N VAL A 21 20.08 13.53 11.92
CA VAL A 21 19.32 13.61 13.16
C VAL A 21 18.43 12.38 13.30
N ILE A 22 18.36 11.83 14.52
CA ILE A 22 17.37 10.83 14.91
C ILE A 22 16.18 11.53 15.54
N ALA A 23 14.99 11.30 15.00
CA ALA A 23 13.74 11.71 15.61
C ALA A 23 12.91 10.47 15.97
N GLY A 24 12.39 10.43 17.18
CA GLY A 24 11.63 9.28 17.66
C GLY A 24 10.51 9.63 18.63
N SER A 25 9.70 8.65 18.98
CA SER A 25 8.52 8.80 19.83
C SER A 25 8.83 9.20 21.28
N ALA A 26 10.04 8.92 21.75
CA ALA A 26 10.47 9.27 23.10
C ALA A 26 10.93 10.74 23.19
N PRO A 27 10.72 11.41 24.34
CA PRO A 27 11.24 12.76 24.57
C PRO A 27 12.76 12.88 24.38
N ALA A 28 13.50 11.82 24.73
CA ALA A 28 14.95 11.74 24.55
C ALA A 28 15.38 11.80 23.06
N LEU A 29 14.46 11.52 22.13
CA LEU A 29 14.64 11.61 20.69
C LEU A 29 13.71 12.67 20.06
N GLY A 30 13.24 13.64 20.86
CA GLY A 30 12.51 14.81 20.39
C GLY A 30 11.02 14.63 20.14
N SER A 31 10.39 13.51 20.52
CA SER A 31 8.94 13.28 20.34
C SER A 31 8.44 13.57 18.91
N TRP A 32 9.16 13.05 17.91
CA TRP A 32 8.98 13.29 16.47
C TRP A 32 9.23 14.72 15.96
N ASN A 33 9.65 15.64 16.83
CA ASN A 33 10.16 16.94 16.41
C ASN A 33 11.64 16.84 16.01
N VAL A 34 11.91 16.83 14.70
CA VAL A 34 13.28 16.71 14.16
C VAL A 34 14.21 17.81 14.69
N LYS A 35 13.73 19.03 14.94
CA LYS A 35 14.59 20.10 15.47
C LYS A 35 15.08 19.81 16.90
N GLN A 36 14.31 19.02 17.65
CA GLN A 36 14.61 18.54 19.00
C GLN A 36 15.17 17.11 19.01
N GLY A 37 15.36 16.49 17.84
CA GLY A 37 15.92 15.15 17.72
C GLY A 37 17.39 15.09 18.11
N LEU A 38 17.88 13.86 18.33
CA LEU A 38 19.27 13.59 18.66
C LEU A 38 20.15 13.83 17.42
N ALA A 39 20.97 14.88 17.47
CA ALA A 39 21.96 15.15 16.43
C ALA A 39 23.09 14.11 16.47
N LEU A 40 23.51 13.66 15.30
CA LEU A 40 24.64 12.75 15.14
C LEU A 40 25.88 13.52 14.70
N SER A 41 27.05 12.98 15.02
CA SER A 41 28.34 13.50 14.60
C SER A 41 29.06 12.51 13.69
N PRO A 42 29.69 12.95 12.59
CA PRO A 42 30.42 12.07 11.70
C PRO A 42 31.74 11.63 12.34
N VAL A 43 32.07 10.35 12.22
CA VAL A 43 33.33 9.73 12.64
C VAL A 43 33.81 8.81 11.51
N HIS A 44 35.11 8.80 11.25
CA HIS A 44 35.71 7.84 10.32
C HIS A 44 36.07 6.55 11.06
N GLU A 45 35.46 5.44 10.65
CA GLU A 45 35.82 4.09 11.09
C GLU A 45 36.45 3.37 9.88
N GLY A 46 37.78 3.35 9.84
CA GLY A 46 38.53 2.93 8.65
C GLY A 46 38.22 3.81 7.44
N ASN A 47 37.68 3.22 6.37
CA ASN A 47 37.29 3.94 5.15
C ASN A 47 35.80 4.34 5.14
N ALA A 48 35.03 3.96 6.16
CA ALA A 48 33.60 4.27 6.24
C ALA A 48 33.35 5.57 7.02
N LEU A 49 32.42 6.38 6.53
CA LEU A 49 31.86 7.51 7.29
C LEU A 49 30.68 7.00 8.11
N VAL A 50 30.82 7.03 9.44
CA VAL A 50 29.80 6.55 10.38
C VAL A 50 29.31 7.72 11.21
N TRP A 51 27.99 7.90 11.26
CA TRP A 51 27.36 8.91 12.08
C TRP A 51 27.01 8.34 13.45
N CYS A 52 27.53 8.97 14.49
CA CYS A 52 27.45 8.51 15.87
C CYS A 52 26.67 9.50 16.74
N GLY A 53 25.80 9.00 17.61
CA GLY A 53 25.10 9.81 18.60
C GLY A 53 24.79 9.02 19.85
N GLN A 54 24.80 9.69 21.00
CA GLN A 54 24.58 9.03 22.29
C GLN A 54 23.46 9.68 23.08
N VAL A 55 22.69 8.87 23.79
CA VAL A 55 21.60 9.34 24.66
C VAL A 55 21.44 8.42 25.86
N SER A 56 21.20 9.02 27.03
CA SER A 56 20.92 8.26 28.25
C SER A 56 19.41 8.05 28.40
N VAL A 57 18.99 6.80 28.60
CA VAL A 57 17.59 6.40 28.72
C VAL A 57 17.40 5.49 29.95
N PRO A 58 16.16 5.32 30.46
CA PRO A 58 15.88 4.33 31.49
C PRO A 58 16.22 2.90 31.02
N ALA A 59 16.62 2.03 31.94
CA ALA A 59 16.92 0.62 31.64
C ALA A 59 15.73 -0.14 31.02
N VAL A 60 14.50 0.26 31.35
CA VAL A 60 13.29 -0.19 30.67
C VAL A 60 12.88 0.90 29.69
N PHE A 61 13.22 0.71 28.41
CA PHE A 61 12.96 1.70 27.37
C PHE A 61 12.58 1.04 26.06
N THR A 62 11.55 1.58 25.43
CA THR A 62 11.08 1.20 24.09
C THR A 62 10.74 2.48 23.33
N CYS A 63 11.14 2.55 22.06
CA CYS A 63 10.92 3.72 21.24
C CYS A 63 10.84 3.36 19.76
N GLU A 64 10.03 4.13 19.03
CA GLU A 64 10.06 4.14 17.57
C GLU A 64 10.86 5.35 17.09
N TYR A 65 11.70 5.19 16.06
CA TYR A 65 12.55 6.28 15.56
C TYR A 65 12.81 6.15 14.06
N SER A 66 13.32 7.24 13.46
CA SER A 66 13.81 7.27 12.09
C SER A 66 14.94 8.28 11.92
N TYR A 67 15.76 8.07 10.90
CA TYR A 67 16.82 8.99 10.53
C TYR A 67 16.34 10.07 9.55
N HIS A 68 16.89 11.27 9.71
CA HIS A 68 16.58 12.44 8.91
C HIS A 68 17.88 13.13 8.50
N VAL A 69 18.04 13.40 7.19
CA VAL A 69 19.07 14.31 6.69
C VAL A 69 18.50 15.72 6.76
N VAL A 70 19.25 16.63 7.38
CA VAL A 70 18.84 18.00 7.60
C VAL A 70 19.92 18.99 7.15
N ASP A 71 19.51 20.22 6.86
CA ASP A 71 20.43 21.35 6.67
C ASP A 71 20.94 21.90 8.03
N ASP A 72 21.79 22.93 7.98
CA ASP A 72 22.33 23.62 9.16
C ASP A 72 21.25 24.26 10.07
N HIS A 73 20.05 24.50 9.52
CA HIS A 73 18.89 25.02 10.25
C HIS A 73 17.94 23.92 10.75
N LYS A 74 18.34 22.65 10.62
CA LYS A 74 17.55 21.45 10.92
C LYS A 74 16.25 21.35 10.12
N ASN A 75 16.18 21.94 8.93
CA ASN A 75 15.09 21.68 8.00
C ASN A 75 15.33 20.31 7.34
N VAL A 76 14.27 19.52 7.22
CA VAL A 76 14.38 18.16 6.70
C VAL A 76 14.58 18.19 5.19
N LEU A 77 15.74 17.72 4.74
CA LEU A 77 16.07 17.55 3.32
C LEU A 77 15.69 16.16 2.82
N ARG A 78 15.92 15.14 3.64
CA ARG A 78 15.60 13.74 3.33
C ARG A 78 15.12 12.99 4.56
N ARG A 79 14.20 12.05 4.35
CA ARG A 79 13.73 11.12 5.37
C ARG A 79 14.11 9.71 4.96
N GLU A 80 14.48 8.91 5.94
CA GLU A 80 14.58 7.46 5.77
C GLU A 80 13.23 6.90 5.27
N ALA A 81 13.29 5.97 4.32
CA ALA A 81 12.10 5.34 3.77
C ALA A 81 11.62 4.17 4.65
N GLY A 82 10.41 3.68 4.39
CA GLY A 82 9.87 2.51 5.10
C GLY A 82 9.16 2.84 6.40
N GLU A 83 9.01 1.83 7.23
CA GLU A 83 8.38 1.93 8.55
C GLU A 83 9.37 2.45 9.59
N LYS A 84 8.86 3.00 10.69
CA LYS A 84 9.70 3.46 11.79
C LYS A 84 10.43 2.28 12.45
N LYS A 85 11.73 2.45 12.70
CA LYS A 85 12.53 1.46 13.42
C LYS A 85 12.04 1.37 14.86
N LYS A 86 12.00 0.16 15.41
CA LYS A 86 11.60 -0.10 16.80
C LYS A 86 12.82 -0.53 17.61
N LEU A 87 13.14 0.24 18.64
CA LEU A 87 14.17 -0.07 19.61
C LEU A 87 13.52 -0.55 20.91
N VAL A 88 14.00 -1.70 21.40
CA VAL A 88 13.71 -2.21 22.74
C VAL A 88 15.06 -2.44 23.41
N VAL A 89 15.28 -1.79 24.56
CA VAL A 89 16.49 -2.03 25.35
C VAL A 89 16.45 -3.48 25.86
N PRO A 90 17.54 -4.28 25.69
CA PRO A 90 17.56 -5.67 26.13
C PRO A 90 17.28 -5.82 27.62
N GLU A 91 16.57 -6.88 27.99
CA GLU A 91 16.39 -7.23 29.40
C GLU A 91 17.73 -7.59 30.06
N GLY A 92 17.88 -7.28 31.35
CA GLY A 92 19.07 -7.61 32.13
C GLY A 92 20.22 -6.60 32.06
N VAL A 93 20.05 -5.49 31.34
CA VAL A 93 21.00 -4.36 31.37
C VAL A 93 21.06 -3.73 32.77
N LYS A 94 22.27 -3.36 33.19
CA LYS A 94 22.56 -2.75 34.48
C LYS A 94 22.76 -1.23 34.35
N ASP A 95 22.69 -0.54 35.48
CA ASP A 95 22.96 0.90 35.52
C ASP A 95 24.39 1.19 35.02
N GLY A 96 24.48 2.11 34.05
CA GLY A 96 25.73 2.49 33.41
C GLY A 96 26.21 1.58 32.27
N ASP A 97 25.45 0.53 31.91
CA ASP A 97 25.74 -0.29 30.74
C ASP A 97 25.58 0.53 29.44
N VAL A 98 26.37 0.13 28.43
CA VAL A 98 26.34 0.70 27.09
C VAL A 98 25.68 -0.30 26.13
N VAL A 99 24.65 0.15 25.43
CA VAL A 99 23.97 -0.59 24.35
C VAL A 99 24.23 0.13 23.04
N GLU A 100 24.87 -0.55 22.12
CA GLU A 100 25.19 -0.03 20.81
C GLU A 100 24.11 -0.45 19.80
N VAL A 101 23.61 0.50 19.03
CA VAL A 101 22.61 0.30 17.98
C VAL A 101 23.28 0.63 16.66
N ARG A 102 23.68 -0.41 15.92
CA ARG A 102 24.26 -0.28 14.57
C ARG A 102 23.15 -0.45 13.55
N ASP A 103 22.78 0.65 12.93
CA ASP A 103 21.69 0.70 11.97
C ASP A 103 22.18 0.76 10.52
N TRP A 104 21.27 0.38 9.63
CA TRP A 104 21.37 0.58 8.19
C TRP A 104 20.29 1.57 7.72
N TRP A 105 20.67 2.49 6.85
CA TRP A 105 19.73 3.45 6.25
C TRP A 105 18.81 2.74 5.26
N GLN A 106 17.49 2.87 5.45
CA GLN A 106 16.51 2.27 4.54
C GLN A 106 16.20 3.19 3.35
N ASP A 107 16.59 2.75 2.16
CA ASP A 107 16.23 3.40 0.90
C ASP A 107 14.83 3.00 0.41
N ALA A 108 14.24 3.84 -0.44
CA ALA A 108 12.90 3.63 -0.99
C ALA A 108 12.78 2.30 -1.78
N SER A 109 13.86 1.86 -2.42
CA SER A 109 13.93 0.58 -3.14
C SER A 109 13.84 -0.64 -2.22
N GLU A 110 14.46 -0.59 -1.04
CA GLU A 110 14.37 -1.66 -0.04
C GLU A 110 12.98 -1.68 0.61
N ALA A 111 12.45 -0.49 0.94
CA ALA A 111 11.12 -0.33 1.51
C ALA A 111 10.00 -0.78 0.55
N LEU A 112 10.25 -0.81 -0.77
CA LEU A 112 9.28 -1.24 -1.78
C LEU A 112 8.75 -2.65 -1.52
N PHE A 113 9.63 -3.58 -1.12
CA PHE A 113 9.24 -4.97 -0.89
C PHE A 113 8.37 -5.18 0.35
N LEU A 114 8.30 -4.17 1.23
CA LEU A 114 7.43 -4.14 2.40
C LEU A 114 6.04 -3.56 2.08
N ARG A 115 5.85 -2.97 0.89
CA ARG A 115 4.55 -2.46 0.45
C ARG A 115 3.59 -3.60 0.10
N SER A 116 2.29 -3.35 0.20
CA SER A 116 1.22 -4.33 0.01
C SER A 116 1.34 -5.12 -1.30
N ALA A 117 1.67 -4.46 -2.42
CA ALA A 117 1.86 -5.11 -3.72
C ALA A 117 2.92 -6.22 -3.68
N PHE A 118 3.98 -6.09 -2.88
CA PHE A 118 5.00 -7.11 -2.74
C PHE A 118 4.73 -8.01 -1.53
N LYS A 119 4.63 -7.42 -0.34
CA LYS A 119 4.42 -8.13 0.93
C LYS A 119 3.17 -9.01 0.91
N ASN A 120 2.05 -8.48 0.42
CA ASN A 120 0.75 -9.15 0.48
C ASN A 120 0.36 -9.86 -0.82
N VAL A 121 1.11 -9.70 -1.92
CA VAL A 121 0.83 -10.37 -3.20
C VAL A 121 2.01 -11.22 -3.67
N ILE A 122 3.09 -10.61 -4.18
CA ILE A 122 4.21 -11.36 -4.79
C ILE A 122 4.89 -12.30 -3.79
N PHE A 123 5.23 -11.78 -2.62
CA PHE A 123 5.89 -12.52 -1.53
C PHE A 123 4.89 -12.97 -0.47
N SER A 124 3.59 -12.97 -0.80
CA SER A 124 2.59 -13.61 0.04
C SER A 124 2.89 -15.10 0.08
N THR A 125 3.55 -15.51 1.16
CA THR A 125 3.66 -16.91 1.51
C THR A 125 2.57 -17.16 2.54
N THR A 126 1.70 -18.14 2.26
CA THR A 126 0.80 -18.73 3.25
C THR A 126 1.56 -19.19 4.50
N ASP A 127 2.87 -19.41 4.39
CA ASP A 127 3.78 -19.68 5.50
C ASP A 127 4.10 -18.48 6.39
N ASN A 128 4.14 -17.23 5.91
CA ASN A 128 4.36 -16.08 6.81
C ASN A 128 3.26 -15.97 7.88
N ALA A 129 2.03 -16.41 7.57
CA ALA A 129 0.94 -16.52 8.54
C ALA A 129 1.03 -17.76 9.45
N LYS A 130 1.79 -18.80 9.04
CA LYS A 130 2.04 -20.02 9.83
C LYS A 130 3.36 -20.01 10.59
N ARG A 131 4.29 -19.10 10.26
CA ARG A 131 5.55 -18.91 10.97
C ARG A 131 5.22 -18.41 12.38
N GLN A 132 5.46 -19.27 13.36
CA GLN A 132 5.26 -18.91 14.76
C GLN A 132 6.20 -17.76 15.12
N LEU A 133 5.64 -16.73 15.76
CA LEU A 133 6.42 -15.69 16.40
C LEU A 133 7.27 -16.33 17.49
N GLN A 134 8.58 -16.30 17.29
CA GLN A 134 9.53 -16.85 18.24
C GLN A 134 10.52 -15.74 18.59
N PRO A 135 10.20 -14.86 19.55
CA PRO A 135 11.19 -13.91 20.02
C PRO A 135 12.36 -14.71 20.62
N PRO A 136 13.61 -14.46 20.17
CA PRO A 136 14.75 -15.16 20.74
C PRO A 136 14.90 -14.74 22.20
N SER A 137 15.33 -15.65 23.07
CA SER A 137 15.61 -15.37 24.48
C SER A 137 17.08 -15.66 24.81
N LEU A 138 17.65 -14.86 25.70
CA LEU A 138 18.93 -15.18 26.32
C LEU A 138 18.67 -16.07 27.53
N SER A 139 19.05 -17.34 27.45
CA SER A 139 18.94 -18.30 28.56
C SER A 139 20.20 -18.39 29.43
N LYS A 140 21.25 -17.64 29.11
CA LYS A 140 22.58 -17.78 29.69
C LYS A 140 22.93 -16.60 30.60
N THR A 141 23.44 -16.90 31.79
CA THR A 141 24.09 -15.90 32.67
C THR A 141 25.35 -15.36 31.98
N LEU A 142 25.47 -14.04 31.88
CA LEU A 142 26.55 -13.37 31.14
C LEU A 142 27.79 -13.17 32.00
N ASP A 143 28.96 -13.58 31.49
CA ASP A 143 30.26 -13.29 32.11
C ASP A 143 30.69 -11.82 31.84
N PRO A 144 31.66 -11.25 32.60
CA PRO A 144 32.18 -9.90 32.34
C PRO A 144 32.90 -9.72 30.99
N GLU A 145 33.39 -10.83 30.43
CA GLU A 145 34.07 -10.89 29.13
C GLU A 145 33.11 -11.16 27.96
N ASP A 146 31.84 -11.41 28.26
CA ASP A 146 30.81 -11.69 27.26
C ASP A 146 30.19 -10.39 26.74
N ILE A 147 29.96 -10.36 25.43
CA ILE A 147 29.23 -9.33 24.70
C ILE A 147 28.06 -10.01 23.99
N VAL A 148 26.88 -9.41 24.13
CA VAL A 148 25.67 -9.91 23.48
C VAL A 148 25.47 -9.19 22.16
N VAL A 149 25.47 -9.94 21.07
CA VAL A 149 25.16 -9.43 19.73
C VAL A 149 23.77 -9.92 19.32
N GLN A 150 22.87 -8.99 19.01
CA GLN A 150 21.58 -9.29 18.40
C GLN A 150 21.66 -9.03 16.90
N PHE A 151 21.53 -10.08 16.09
CA PHE A 151 21.40 -9.95 14.64
C PHE A 151 19.94 -9.66 14.30
N ILE A 152 19.68 -8.64 13.48
CA ILE A 152 18.35 -8.21 13.03
C ILE A 152 18.42 -7.96 11.53
N ILE A 153 17.61 -8.68 10.75
CA ILE A 153 17.57 -8.53 9.29
C ILE A 153 16.15 -8.61 8.74
N SER A 154 15.87 -7.84 7.69
CA SER A 154 14.64 -7.89 6.92
C SER A 154 14.80 -8.84 5.72
N CYS A 155 13.89 -9.80 5.60
CA CYS A 155 13.88 -10.80 4.53
C CYS A 155 12.48 -10.95 3.93
N PRO A 156 11.92 -9.91 3.25
CA PRO A 156 10.57 -9.95 2.70
C PRO A 156 10.39 -10.94 1.56
N ARG A 157 11.49 -11.36 0.93
CA ARG A 157 11.51 -12.24 -0.25
C ARG A 157 11.81 -13.71 0.10
N LEU A 158 11.88 -14.03 1.38
CA LEU A 158 12.25 -15.37 1.84
C LEU A 158 11.24 -16.41 1.36
N ALA A 159 11.73 -17.44 0.67
CA ALA A 159 10.89 -18.52 0.16
C ALA A 159 10.14 -19.25 1.30
N ALA A 160 9.02 -19.87 0.94
CA ALA A 160 8.26 -20.76 1.81
C ALA A 160 9.15 -21.92 2.30
N GLY A 161 8.97 -22.38 3.54
CA GLY A 161 9.82 -23.39 4.17
C GLY A 161 11.28 -22.99 4.49
N SER A 162 11.76 -21.83 4.04
CA SER A 162 13.13 -21.39 4.32
C SER A 162 13.27 -20.65 5.66
N THR A 163 14.46 -20.71 6.23
CA THR A 163 14.92 -19.94 7.40
C THR A 163 16.15 -19.11 7.05
N VAL A 164 16.50 -18.17 7.91
CA VAL A 164 17.69 -17.32 7.77
C VAL A 164 18.73 -17.75 8.79
N VAL A 165 19.97 -17.90 8.35
CA VAL A 165 21.10 -18.28 9.19
C VAL A 165 22.24 -17.28 9.01
N VAL A 166 22.88 -16.91 10.11
CA VAL A 166 24.16 -16.16 10.11
C VAL A 166 25.29 -17.16 10.11
N THR A 167 26.20 -17.05 9.14
CA THR A 167 27.43 -17.83 9.09
C THR A 167 28.66 -16.93 8.99
N GLY A 168 29.76 -17.26 9.68
CA GLY A 168 30.90 -16.35 9.78
C GLY A 168 32.17 -16.95 10.39
N SER A 169 33.07 -16.07 10.82
CA SER A 169 34.48 -16.38 11.10
C SER A 169 34.77 -17.21 12.36
N ASN A 170 33.81 -17.38 13.27
CA ASN A 170 34.01 -18.09 14.53
C ASN A 170 32.98 -19.22 14.74
N LEU A 171 33.16 -19.98 15.82
CA LEU A 171 32.32 -21.13 16.14
C LEU A 171 30.86 -20.75 16.41
N ALA A 172 30.62 -19.62 17.09
CA ALA A 172 29.29 -19.17 17.45
C ALA A 172 28.43 -18.79 16.23
N VAL A 173 29.07 -18.40 15.12
CA VAL A 173 28.43 -18.24 13.80
C VAL A 173 28.88 -19.31 12.80
N GLY A 174 29.30 -20.50 13.27
CA GLY A 174 29.41 -21.71 12.44
C GLY A 174 30.65 -21.85 11.55
N ASN A 175 31.71 -21.03 11.69
CA ASN A 175 32.97 -21.14 10.93
C ASN A 175 32.76 -21.27 9.40
N TRP A 176 31.97 -20.37 8.83
CA TRP A 176 31.57 -20.34 7.41
C TRP A 176 30.81 -21.58 6.91
N LYS A 177 30.29 -22.41 7.82
CA LYS A 177 29.41 -23.55 7.50
C LYS A 177 27.99 -23.23 7.97
N ALA A 178 27.08 -23.01 7.02
CA ALA A 178 25.68 -22.65 7.30
C ALA A 178 24.96 -23.66 8.19
N GLN A 179 25.26 -24.96 8.08
CA GLN A 179 24.68 -26.01 8.92
C GLN A 179 25.00 -25.87 10.42
N ASN A 180 26.10 -25.18 10.74
CA ASN A 180 26.54 -24.87 12.10
C ASN A 180 26.28 -23.39 12.45
N GLY A 181 25.67 -22.63 11.54
CA GLY A 181 25.46 -21.21 11.70
C GLY A 181 24.36 -20.89 12.72
N LEU A 182 24.33 -19.64 13.15
CA LEU A 182 23.32 -19.14 14.06
C LEU A 182 21.98 -18.99 13.33
N LYS A 183 21.01 -19.84 13.66
CA LYS A 183 19.65 -19.78 13.10
C LYS A 183 18.87 -18.60 13.69
N LEU A 184 18.22 -17.84 12.81
CA LEU A 184 17.36 -16.72 13.23
C LEU A 184 15.91 -17.17 13.39
N ASN A 185 15.23 -16.51 14.32
CA ASN A 185 13.81 -16.69 14.56
C ASN A 185 13.01 -15.57 13.89
N TYR A 186 11.84 -15.93 13.35
CA TYR A 186 10.91 -14.97 12.77
C TYR A 186 10.16 -14.24 13.89
N VAL A 187 10.12 -12.91 13.81
CA VAL A 187 9.47 -12.06 14.83
C VAL A 187 8.35 -11.17 14.26
N GLY A 188 7.90 -11.46 13.04
CA GLY A 188 6.84 -10.71 12.35
C GLY A 188 7.39 -9.71 11.33
N ASP A 189 6.51 -9.26 10.43
CA ASP A 189 6.79 -8.20 9.43
C ASP A 189 8.06 -8.41 8.59
N SER A 190 8.35 -9.66 8.22
CA SER A 190 9.57 -10.05 7.48
C SER A 190 10.88 -9.86 8.26
N ILE A 191 10.83 -9.59 9.56
CA ILE A 191 12.01 -9.41 10.41
C ILE A 191 12.42 -10.72 11.07
N TRP A 192 13.72 -10.96 11.07
CA TRP A 192 14.37 -12.13 11.65
C TRP A 192 15.40 -11.70 12.69
N LYS A 193 15.44 -12.39 13.84
CA LYS A 193 16.32 -12.05 14.96
C LYS A 193 17.00 -13.27 15.58
N ALA A 194 18.23 -13.11 16.05
CA ALA A 194 18.90 -14.06 16.93
C ALA A 194 19.84 -13.33 17.91
N TYR A 195 20.02 -13.90 19.09
CA TYR A 195 21.06 -13.48 20.01
C TYR A 195 22.26 -14.42 19.89
N CYS A 196 23.46 -13.84 19.97
CA CYS A 196 24.73 -14.54 20.05
C CYS A 196 25.52 -13.96 21.21
N VAL A 197 26.09 -14.82 22.06
CA VAL A 197 26.99 -14.41 23.13
C VAL A 197 28.41 -14.71 22.68
N LEU A 198 29.23 -13.67 22.60
CA LEU A 198 30.60 -13.72 22.10
C LEU A 198 31.55 -13.17 23.14
N ARG A 199 32.74 -13.75 23.27
CA ARG A 199 33.79 -13.17 24.11
C ARG A 199 34.48 -12.01 23.40
N LYS A 200 35.00 -11.04 24.17
CA LYS A 200 35.80 -9.92 23.63
C LYS A 200 36.91 -10.36 22.67
N SER A 201 37.56 -11.49 22.95
CA SER A 201 38.64 -12.06 22.12
C SER A 201 38.20 -12.61 20.77
N GLU A 202 36.88 -12.79 20.55
CA GLU A 202 36.33 -13.32 19.30
C GLU A 202 36.06 -12.22 18.25
N PHE A 203 36.22 -10.94 18.62
CA PHE A 203 36.07 -9.81 17.71
C PHE A 203 37.40 -9.50 16.98
N PRO A 204 37.36 -9.01 15.73
CA PRO A 204 36.15 -8.73 14.93
C PRO A 204 35.50 -10.00 14.38
N VAL A 205 34.17 -10.00 14.28
CA VAL A 205 33.40 -11.10 13.67
C VAL A 205 33.02 -10.72 12.26
N LYS A 206 33.51 -11.50 11.28
CA LYS A 206 33.09 -11.40 9.88
C LYS A 206 31.97 -12.39 9.62
N TYR A 207 30.89 -11.96 8.98
CA TYR A 207 29.72 -12.81 8.78
C TYR A 207 28.96 -12.50 7.48
N LYS A 208 28.09 -13.43 7.10
CA LYS A 208 27.12 -13.33 6.02
C LYS A 208 25.81 -13.97 6.46
N TYR A 209 24.73 -13.49 5.86
CA TYR A 209 23.43 -14.15 5.95
C TYR A 209 23.26 -15.17 4.83
N CYS A 210 22.58 -16.27 5.12
CA CYS A 210 22.20 -17.28 4.14
C CYS A 210 20.76 -17.72 4.36
N GLN A 211 20.09 -18.05 3.27
CA GLN A 211 18.80 -18.72 3.30
C GLN A 211 19.04 -20.23 3.28
N VAL A 212 18.37 -20.94 4.17
CA VAL A 212 18.47 -22.38 4.30
C VAL A 212 17.07 -22.97 4.21
N SER A 213 16.91 -23.95 3.32
CA SER A 213 15.70 -24.75 3.13
C SER A 213 15.93 -26.20 3.60
N GLU A 214 14.91 -27.05 3.54
CA GLU A 214 15.08 -28.48 3.80
C GLU A 214 16.09 -29.16 2.86
N ALA A 215 16.26 -28.63 1.63
CA ALA A 215 17.24 -29.11 0.66
C ALA A 215 18.68 -28.60 0.93
N GLY A 216 18.89 -27.84 2.00
CA GLY A 216 20.17 -27.19 2.33
C GLY A 216 20.19 -25.69 2.01
N VAL A 217 21.39 -25.14 1.84
CA VAL A 217 21.60 -23.70 1.59
C VAL A 217 21.03 -23.33 0.22
N SER A 218 19.98 -22.51 0.21
CA SER A 218 19.31 -22.06 -1.01
C SER A 218 19.95 -20.79 -1.58
N SER A 219 20.43 -19.88 -0.73
CA SER A 219 21.17 -18.69 -1.18
C SER A 219 22.12 -18.17 -0.11
N LEU A 220 23.23 -17.57 -0.56
CA LEU A 220 24.18 -16.83 0.27
C LEU A 220 24.14 -15.36 -0.13
N GLU A 221 24.23 -14.47 0.85
CA GLU A 221 24.27 -13.03 0.62
C GLU A 221 25.43 -12.61 -0.33
N PHE A 222 25.14 -11.70 -1.28
CA PHE A 222 26.12 -11.14 -2.21
C PHE A 222 27.04 -10.10 -1.56
N GLY A 223 28.12 -9.74 -2.27
CA GLY A 223 29.05 -8.68 -1.86
C GLY A 223 30.06 -9.12 -0.80
N PRO A 224 30.80 -8.17 -0.20
CA PRO A 224 31.79 -8.47 0.84
C PRO A 224 31.13 -8.98 2.13
N ASN A 225 31.93 -9.62 2.99
CA ASN A 225 31.48 -10.00 4.34
C ASN A 225 31.05 -8.75 5.12
N ARG A 226 30.00 -8.89 5.94
CA ARG A 226 29.69 -7.93 6.99
C ARG A 226 30.69 -8.12 8.13
N GLU A 227 30.94 -7.07 8.90
CA GLU A 227 31.88 -7.10 10.00
C GLU A 227 31.30 -6.35 11.20
N VAL A 228 31.44 -6.94 12.39
CA VAL A 228 31.18 -6.28 13.66
C VAL A 228 32.44 -6.35 14.51
N ASP A 229 32.80 -5.21 15.08
CA ASP A 229 33.91 -5.04 15.99
C ASP A 229 33.41 -4.49 17.34
N VAL A 230 34.31 -4.36 18.30
CA VAL A 230 34.04 -3.71 19.59
C VAL A 230 35.24 -2.83 19.90
N ASP A 231 35.00 -1.58 20.27
CA ASP A 231 36.06 -0.74 20.83
C ASP A 231 36.40 -1.20 22.26
N LEU A 232 37.43 -2.04 22.35
CA LEU A 232 37.95 -2.55 23.62
C LEU A 232 38.88 -1.54 24.33
N SER A 233 39.24 -0.43 23.68
CA SER A 233 40.03 0.64 24.29
C SER A 233 39.20 1.55 25.19
N SER A 234 37.87 1.55 24.99
CA SER A 234 36.93 2.29 25.82
C SER A 234 36.91 1.75 27.26
N PRO A 235 36.92 2.61 28.30
CA PRO A 235 36.79 2.19 29.69
C PRO A 235 35.43 1.56 30.02
N LYS A 236 34.43 1.71 29.13
CA LYS A 236 33.12 1.06 29.21
C LYS A 236 32.76 0.50 27.83
N PRO A 237 33.26 -0.69 27.47
CA PRO A 237 32.94 -1.31 26.19
C PRO A 237 31.45 -1.66 26.11
N SER A 238 30.90 -1.64 24.90
CA SER A 238 29.52 -2.02 24.62
C SER A 238 29.25 -3.45 25.11
N ARG A 239 28.31 -3.62 26.04
CA ARG A 239 27.93 -4.93 26.57
C ARG A 239 26.89 -5.61 25.67
N HIS A 240 26.09 -4.80 24.98
CA HIS A 240 25.06 -5.24 24.04
C HIS A 240 25.23 -4.50 22.71
N ILE A 241 25.14 -5.21 21.59
CA ILE A 241 25.18 -4.66 20.24
C ILE A 241 23.95 -5.15 19.49
N LEU A 242 23.14 -4.22 18.98
CA LEU A 242 22.00 -4.49 18.12
C LEU A 242 22.40 -4.19 16.68
N LEU A 243 22.51 -5.24 15.85
CA LEU A 243 22.90 -5.16 14.44
C LEU A 243 21.65 -5.17 13.56
N SER A 244 21.22 -4.00 13.12
CA SER A 244 20.08 -3.80 12.21
C SER A 244 20.60 -3.69 10.77
N ASP A 245 20.78 -4.84 10.15
CA ASP A 245 21.54 -5.04 8.91
C ASP A 245 20.79 -4.69 7.61
N GLY A 246 19.61 -4.05 7.73
CA GLY A 246 18.75 -3.71 6.60
C GLY A 246 18.15 -4.96 5.96
N SER A 247 18.19 -5.03 4.62
CA SER A 247 17.70 -6.17 3.85
C SER A 247 18.83 -7.13 3.47
N LEU A 248 18.49 -8.40 3.24
CA LEU A 248 19.43 -9.38 2.67
C LEU A 248 19.93 -8.90 1.30
N ARG A 249 21.25 -8.80 1.11
CA ARG A 249 21.85 -8.42 -0.17
C ARG A 249 21.71 -9.56 -1.18
N GLU A 250 20.63 -9.52 -1.94
CA GLU A 250 20.27 -10.52 -2.94
C GLU A 250 20.23 -9.92 -4.36
N ALA A 251 20.10 -10.76 -5.38
CA ALA A 251 19.90 -10.30 -6.75
C ALA A 251 18.61 -9.45 -6.85
N PRO A 252 18.60 -8.38 -7.67
CA PRO A 252 17.41 -7.57 -7.88
C PRO A 252 16.20 -8.41 -8.33
N TRP A 253 15.02 -8.12 -7.76
CA TRP A 253 13.78 -8.76 -8.23
C TRP A 253 13.39 -8.19 -9.59
N ARG A 254 13.00 -9.06 -10.52
CA ARG A 254 12.49 -8.67 -11.86
C ARG A 254 11.15 -9.35 -12.08
N GLY A 255 10.19 -8.60 -12.60
CA GLY A 255 8.87 -9.10 -12.96
C GLY A 255 8.37 -8.41 -14.21
N ALA A 256 7.38 -9.03 -14.85
CA ALA A 256 6.68 -8.50 -16.02
C ALA A 256 5.18 -8.55 -15.77
N GLY A 257 4.44 -7.71 -16.50
CA GLY A 257 2.99 -7.63 -16.44
C GLY A 257 2.38 -7.22 -17.76
N VAL A 258 1.05 -7.28 -17.81
CA VAL A 258 0.25 -6.84 -18.95
C VAL A 258 -0.56 -5.60 -18.58
N ALA A 259 -0.72 -4.67 -19.50
CA ALA A 259 -1.66 -3.56 -19.38
C ALA A 259 -2.84 -3.81 -20.33
N VAL A 260 -4.06 -3.83 -19.80
CA VAL A 260 -5.27 -4.10 -20.59
C VAL A 260 -6.45 -3.28 -20.06
N PRO A 261 -7.21 -2.59 -20.93
CA PRO A 261 -8.45 -1.95 -20.54
C PRO A 261 -9.50 -2.98 -20.11
N MET A 262 -10.22 -2.72 -19.02
CA MET A 262 -11.25 -3.63 -18.52
C MET A 262 -12.32 -3.91 -19.59
N PHE A 263 -12.75 -2.87 -20.33
CA PHE A 263 -13.74 -3.01 -21.40
C PHE A 263 -13.28 -3.87 -22.58
N SER A 264 -11.98 -4.12 -22.75
CA SER A 264 -11.42 -4.93 -23.85
C SER A 264 -11.38 -6.42 -23.55
N ILE A 265 -11.59 -6.82 -22.29
CA ILE A 265 -11.56 -8.24 -21.91
C ILE A 265 -12.82 -8.91 -22.46
N ARG A 266 -12.68 -10.15 -22.97
CA ARG A 266 -13.80 -10.96 -23.45
C ARG A 266 -13.81 -12.31 -22.79
N SER A 267 -15.01 -12.80 -22.47
CA SER A 267 -15.20 -14.11 -21.90
C SER A 267 -16.49 -14.74 -22.42
N ASN A 268 -16.59 -16.06 -22.27
CA ASN A 268 -17.82 -16.76 -22.62
C ASN A 268 -19.01 -16.33 -21.79
N GLU A 269 -18.87 -15.56 -20.70
CA GLU A 269 -19.97 -15.13 -19.83
C GLU A 269 -20.21 -13.62 -19.83
N ASP A 270 -19.42 -12.86 -20.58
CA ASP A 270 -19.59 -11.41 -20.68
C ASP A 270 -20.92 -11.04 -21.36
N LEU A 271 -21.32 -9.79 -21.16
CA LEU A 271 -22.47 -9.19 -21.82
C LEU A 271 -22.03 -8.08 -22.80
N GLY A 272 -21.11 -8.43 -23.71
CA GLY A 272 -20.60 -7.56 -24.77
C GLY A 272 -19.43 -6.66 -24.39
N VAL A 273 -18.95 -6.76 -23.15
CA VAL A 273 -17.85 -5.96 -22.58
C VAL A 273 -17.25 -6.70 -21.39
N GLY A 274 -15.95 -6.59 -21.18
CA GLY A 274 -15.28 -7.21 -20.04
C GLY A 274 -15.82 -6.72 -18.70
N GLU A 275 -16.04 -7.63 -17.76
CA GLU A 275 -16.66 -7.36 -16.46
C GLU A 275 -15.75 -7.84 -15.32
N PHE A 276 -15.90 -7.30 -14.10
CA PHE A 276 -14.92 -7.56 -13.03
C PHE A 276 -14.63 -9.04 -12.75
N PRO A 277 -15.59 -9.98 -12.80
CA PRO A 277 -15.25 -11.38 -12.57
C PRO A 277 -14.41 -12.01 -13.70
N ASP A 278 -14.33 -11.41 -14.89
CA ASP A 278 -13.42 -11.87 -15.97
C ASP A 278 -11.95 -11.63 -15.67
N LEU A 279 -11.63 -10.73 -14.73
CA LEU A 279 -10.25 -10.51 -14.28
C LEU A 279 -9.62 -11.81 -13.75
N LYS A 280 -10.41 -12.77 -13.25
CA LYS A 280 -9.90 -14.07 -12.82
C LYS A 280 -9.32 -14.86 -14.00
N LEU A 281 -9.96 -14.83 -15.16
CA LEU A 281 -9.47 -15.48 -16.38
C LEU A 281 -8.16 -14.82 -16.86
N LEU A 282 -8.10 -13.49 -16.77
CA LEU A 282 -6.89 -12.75 -17.10
C LEU A 282 -5.74 -13.03 -16.13
N VAL A 283 -6.04 -13.22 -14.84
CA VAL A 283 -5.06 -13.65 -13.84
C VAL A 283 -4.55 -15.05 -14.18
N ASP A 284 -5.42 -16.00 -14.52
CA ASP A 284 -5.00 -17.35 -14.91
C ASP A 284 -4.08 -17.31 -16.14
N TRP A 285 -4.43 -16.50 -17.15
CA TRP A 285 -3.58 -16.27 -18.31
C TRP A 285 -2.24 -15.63 -17.94
N ALA A 286 -2.24 -14.65 -17.05
CA ALA A 286 -1.03 -13.98 -16.58
C ALA A 286 -0.08 -14.96 -15.90
N VAL A 287 -0.60 -15.80 -14.99
CA VAL A 287 0.18 -16.86 -14.31
C VAL A 287 0.78 -17.83 -15.33
N ASN A 288 -0.03 -18.33 -16.26
CA ASN A 288 0.42 -19.25 -17.30
C ASN A 288 1.49 -18.65 -18.22
N SER A 289 1.51 -17.33 -18.35
CA SER A 289 2.49 -16.57 -19.15
C SER A 289 3.72 -16.12 -18.36
N GLY A 290 3.79 -16.40 -17.05
CA GLY A 290 4.86 -15.93 -16.17
C GLY A 290 4.77 -14.45 -15.77
N PHE A 291 3.62 -13.80 -15.99
CA PHE A 291 3.36 -12.44 -15.56
C PHE A 291 2.94 -12.39 -14.08
N HIS A 292 3.33 -11.30 -13.42
CA HIS A 292 3.10 -11.05 -12.01
C HIS A 292 2.22 -9.82 -11.77
N LEU A 293 1.78 -9.16 -12.84
CA LEU A 293 1.03 -7.92 -12.77
C LEU A 293 0.02 -7.81 -13.92
N VAL A 294 -1.17 -7.35 -13.59
CA VAL A 294 -2.22 -6.91 -14.50
C VAL A 294 -2.50 -5.45 -14.18
N GLN A 295 -2.25 -4.56 -15.13
CA GLN A 295 -2.60 -3.15 -15.04
C GLN A 295 -3.89 -2.89 -15.80
N LEU A 296 -4.83 -2.20 -15.14
CA LEU A 296 -6.06 -1.72 -15.75
C LEU A 296 -5.94 -0.23 -16.05
N LEU A 297 -6.68 0.21 -17.08
CA LEU A 297 -7.07 1.63 -17.21
C LEU A 297 -8.01 2.03 -16.07
N PRO A 298 -8.34 3.33 -15.90
CA PRO A 298 -9.29 3.74 -14.88
C PRO A 298 -10.63 3.00 -15.03
N ILE A 299 -11.15 2.51 -13.91
CA ILE A 299 -12.38 1.72 -13.82
C ILE A 299 -13.54 2.49 -13.17
N ASN A 300 -13.35 3.80 -13.05
CA ASN A 300 -14.30 4.71 -12.44
C ASN A 300 -15.48 4.99 -13.36
N ASP A 301 -16.63 5.32 -12.77
CA ASP A 301 -17.81 5.71 -13.54
C ASP A 301 -17.53 6.99 -14.33
N THR A 302 -17.79 6.94 -15.63
CA THR A 302 -17.61 8.03 -16.60
C THR A 302 -18.93 8.44 -17.25
N SER A 303 -20.07 7.91 -16.79
CA SER A 303 -21.41 8.10 -17.38
C SER A 303 -21.97 9.52 -17.19
N VAL A 304 -21.26 10.55 -17.64
CA VAL A 304 -21.65 11.96 -17.55
C VAL A 304 -22.85 12.24 -18.45
N ASN A 305 -22.86 11.69 -19.66
CA ASN A 305 -23.91 11.88 -20.66
C ASN A 305 -24.68 10.59 -20.98
N LYS A 306 -24.18 9.44 -20.49
CA LYS A 306 -24.61 8.08 -20.87
C LYS A 306 -24.49 7.80 -22.37
N MET A 307 -23.46 8.37 -23.00
CA MET A 307 -23.23 8.29 -24.44
C MET A 307 -21.91 7.57 -24.74
N TRP A 308 -21.71 7.09 -25.97
CA TRP A 308 -20.49 6.34 -26.34
C TRP A 308 -19.18 7.09 -26.07
N TRP A 309 -19.17 8.42 -26.11
CA TRP A 309 -17.96 9.22 -25.84
C TRP A 309 -17.58 9.24 -24.35
N ASP A 310 -18.49 8.85 -23.46
CA ASP A 310 -18.18 8.60 -22.04
C ASP A 310 -17.31 7.34 -21.87
N SER A 311 -17.06 6.56 -22.93
CA SER A 311 -16.10 5.45 -22.89
C SER A 311 -14.66 5.89 -22.62
N TYR A 312 -14.36 7.19 -22.67
CA TYR A 312 -13.06 7.75 -22.30
C TYR A 312 -12.85 7.63 -20.77
N PRO A 313 -11.97 6.72 -20.29
CA PRO A 313 -11.93 6.34 -18.87
C PRO A 313 -11.36 7.43 -17.95
N TYR A 314 -10.77 8.48 -18.52
CA TYR A 314 -10.16 9.58 -17.76
C TYR A 314 -11.12 10.74 -17.48
N SER A 315 -12.32 10.78 -18.09
CA SER A 315 -13.37 11.77 -17.78
C SER A 315 -14.32 11.23 -16.71
N SER A 316 -13.82 11.08 -15.49
CA SER A 316 -14.59 10.45 -14.42
C SER A 316 -15.76 11.34 -13.95
N LEU A 317 -16.96 10.76 -13.95
CA LEU A 317 -18.14 11.28 -13.26
C LEU A 317 -17.92 11.27 -11.74
N SER A 318 -17.23 10.25 -11.24
CA SER A 318 -16.79 10.17 -9.85
C SER A 318 -15.47 9.41 -9.76
N VAL A 319 -14.49 9.96 -9.05
CA VAL A 319 -13.22 9.25 -8.78
C VAL A 319 -13.33 8.15 -7.73
N PHE A 320 -14.50 7.98 -7.11
CA PHE A 320 -14.76 6.97 -6.08
C PHE A 320 -15.62 5.81 -6.60
N ALA A 321 -16.65 6.12 -7.40
CA ALA A 321 -17.59 5.12 -7.88
C ALA A 321 -16.97 4.24 -8.98
N LEU A 322 -17.29 2.95 -8.94
CA LEU A 322 -16.93 1.99 -9.98
C LEU A 322 -17.92 2.09 -11.14
N HIS A 323 -17.45 1.89 -12.36
CA HIS A 323 -18.30 2.00 -13.53
C HIS A 323 -19.31 0.85 -13.63
N PRO A 324 -20.63 1.14 -13.76
CA PRO A 324 -21.65 0.09 -13.89
C PRO A 324 -21.53 -0.81 -15.13
N LEU A 325 -20.76 -0.38 -16.14
CA LEU A 325 -20.46 -1.20 -17.32
C LEU A 325 -19.76 -2.51 -16.96
N TYR A 326 -18.98 -2.53 -15.89
CA TYR A 326 -18.20 -3.70 -15.45
C TYR A 326 -18.97 -4.66 -14.54
N LEU A 327 -20.28 -4.45 -14.35
CA LEU A 327 -21.14 -5.31 -13.55
C LEU A 327 -21.49 -6.61 -14.30
N ARG A 328 -21.30 -7.75 -13.64
CA ARG A 328 -21.85 -9.05 -14.08
C ARG A 328 -23.24 -9.26 -13.50
N VAL A 329 -24.28 -9.15 -14.32
CA VAL A 329 -25.68 -9.26 -13.88
C VAL A 329 -26.06 -10.69 -13.48
N GLN A 330 -25.40 -11.69 -14.06
CA GLN A 330 -25.55 -13.11 -13.74
C GLN A 330 -25.11 -13.44 -12.31
N ALA A 331 -24.24 -12.61 -11.73
CA ALA A 331 -23.68 -12.78 -10.39
C ALA A 331 -24.33 -11.86 -9.35
N LEU A 332 -25.51 -11.30 -9.64
CA LEU A 332 -26.25 -10.48 -8.69
C LEU A 332 -27.02 -11.33 -7.67
N SER A 333 -27.62 -12.43 -8.12
CA SER A 333 -28.47 -13.29 -7.30
C SER A 333 -28.43 -14.74 -7.74
N ASP A 334 -28.57 -15.67 -6.80
CA ASP A 334 -28.78 -17.09 -7.11
C ASP A 334 -30.23 -17.38 -7.54
N ALA A 335 -31.16 -16.45 -7.25
CA ALA A 335 -32.60 -16.62 -7.45
C ALA A 335 -33.13 -15.85 -8.67
N ILE A 336 -32.33 -15.70 -9.74
CA ILE A 336 -32.76 -14.99 -10.95
C ILE A 336 -33.92 -15.74 -11.64
N PRO A 337 -35.08 -15.09 -11.87
CA PRO A 337 -36.22 -15.68 -12.58
C PRO A 337 -35.89 -16.16 -14.00
N ALA A 338 -36.67 -17.11 -14.51
CA ALA A 338 -36.44 -17.72 -15.83
C ALA A 338 -36.54 -16.70 -16.99
N ASP A 339 -37.50 -15.78 -16.93
CA ASP A 339 -37.67 -14.72 -17.93
C ASP A 339 -36.46 -13.76 -17.96
N VAL A 340 -35.91 -13.42 -16.78
CA VAL A 340 -34.68 -12.60 -16.69
C VAL A 340 -33.46 -13.36 -17.19
N LYS A 341 -33.36 -14.68 -16.94
CA LYS A 341 -32.30 -15.53 -17.50
C LYS A 341 -32.36 -15.62 -19.03
N GLU A 342 -33.55 -15.75 -19.59
CA GLU A 342 -33.75 -15.74 -21.05
C GLU A 342 -33.33 -14.40 -21.65
N GLU A 343 -33.70 -13.30 -20.98
CA GLU A 343 -33.32 -11.95 -21.38
C GLU A 343 -31.79 -11.76 -21.38
N ILE A 344 -31.09 -12.22 -20.34
CA ILE A 344 -29.62 -12.23 -20.28
C ILE A 344 -29.06 -13.03 -21.46
N SER A 345 -29.58 -14.23 -21.72
CA SER A 345 -29.10 -15.08 -22.82
C SER A 345 -29.32 -14.44 -24.20
N LYS A 346 -30.41 -13.69 -24.38
CA LYS A 346 -30.68 -12.96 -25.62
C LYS A 346 -29.71 -11.78 -25.77
N ALA A 347 -29.58 -10.96 -24.72
CA ALA A 347 -28.66 -9.83 -24.69
C ALA A 347 -27.22 -10.25 -24.97
N LYS A 348 -26.76 -11.38 -24.41
CA LYS A 348 -25.44 -11.96 -24.66
C LYS A 348 -25.17 -12.18 -26.15
N LYS A 349 -26.14 -12.72 -26.89
CA LYS A 349 -26.02 -12.93 -28.34
C LYS A 349 -26.06 -11.62 -29.13
N GLU A 350 -26.90 -10.68 -28.71
CA GLU A 350 -27.08 -9.39 -29.41
C GLU A 350 -25.88 -8.45 -29.22
N LEU A 351 -25.23 -8.52 -28.06
CA LEU A 351 -24.11 -7.67 -27.68
C LEU A 351 -22.74 -8.32 -27.95
N ASP A 352 -22.68 -9.57 -28.41
CA ASP A 352 -21.45 -10.24 -28.85
C ASP A 352 -20.98 -9.67 -30.21
N LYS A 353 -20.47 -8.44 -30.15
CA LYS A 353 -20.00 -7.66 -31.28
C LYS A 353 -18.48 -7.56 -31.26
N LYS A 354 -17.88 -7.18 -32.40
CA LYS A 354 -16.43 -6.92 -32.49
C LYS A 354 -16.03 -5.74 -31.59
N ASP A 355 -16.76 -4.64 -31.70
CA ASP A 355 -16.56 -3.42 -30.91
C ASP A 355 -17.60 -3.35 -29.80
N VAL A 356 -17.23 -2.75 -28.66
CA VAL A 356 -18.13 -2.59 -27.51
C VAL A 356 -19.24 -1.61 -27.86
N ASP A 357 -20.49 -2.10 -27.84
CA ASP A 357 -21.67 -1.25 -27.91
C ASP A 357 -21.96 -0.68 -26.52
N TYR A 358 -21.25 0.40 -26.19
CA TYR A 358 -21.19 0.97 -24.83
C TYR A 358 -22.58 1.32 -24.27
N GLU A 359 -23.40 2.01 -25.07
CA GLU A 359 -24.73 2.47 -24.67
C GLU A 359 -25.67 1.28 -24.46
N ALA A 360 -25.72 0.34 -25.41
CA ALA A 360 -26.58 -0.82 -25.32
C ALA A 360 -26.18 -1.76 -24.17
N ALA A 361 -24.88 -1.98 -23.96
CA ALA A 361 -24.36 -2.79 -22.86
C ALA A 361 -24.70 -2.16 -21.50
N LEU A 362 -24.43 -0.87 -21.31
CA LEU A 362 -24.73 -0.15 -20.06
C LEU A 362 -26.23 -0.16 -19.77
N ALA A 363 -27.06 0.21 -20.75
CA ALA A 363 -28.51 0.25 -20.59
C ALA A 363 -29.10 -1.14 -20.27
N THR A 364 -28.61 -2.18 -20.96
CA THR A 364 -29.07 -3.56 -20.74
C THR A 364 -28.71 -4.06 -19.34
N LYS A 365 -27.47 -3.83 -18.89
CA LYS A 365 -27.03 -4.22 -17.55
C LYS A 365 -27.83 -3.53 -16.46
N LEU A 366 -28.01 -2.21 -16.53
CA LEU A 366 -28.77 -1.46 -15.54
C LEU A 366 -30.25 -1.88 -15.50
N ARG A 367 -30.85 -2.15 -16.66
CA ARG A 367 -32.25 -2.62 -16.75
C ARG A 367 -32.42 -4.00 -16.11
N ILE A 368 -31.52 -4.95 -16.37
CA ILE A 368 -31.53 -6.29 -15.75
C ILE A 368 -31.28 -6.17 -14.24
N ALA A 369 -30.27 -5.38 -13.83
CA ALA A 369 -29.96 -5.16 -12.43
C ALA A 369 -31.15 -4.54 -11.67
N GLN A 370 -31.90 -3.62 -12.28
CA GLN A 370 -33.09 -3.03 -11.68
C GLN A 370 -34.20 -4.07 -11.45
N LYS A 371 -34.40 -5.00 -12.40
CA LYS A 371 -35.35 -6.11 -12.23
C LYS A 371 -34.95 -6.99 -11.04
N ILE A 372 -33.67 -7.36 -10.95
CA ILE A 372 -33.17 -8.20 -9.85
C ILE A 372 -33.26 -7.45 -8.52
N PHE A 373 -32.87 -6.17 -8.48
CA PHE A 373 -33.01 -5.30 -7.32
C PHE A 373 -34.43 -5.30 -6.77
N ASN A 374 -35.44 -5.15 -7.63
CA ASN A 374 -36.85 -5.13 -7.19
C ASN A 374 -37.29 -6.44 -6.51
N LEU A 375 -36.61 -7.56 -6.79
CA LEU A 375 -36.90 -8.87 -6.19
C LEU A 375 -36.21 -9.07 -4.84
N GLU A 376 -35.02 -8.51 -4.64
CA GLU A 376 -34.17 -8.85 -3.48
C GLU A 376 -33.64 -7.67 -2.67
N LYS A 377 -34.04 -6.43 -2.99
CA LYS A 377 -33.56 -5.21 -2.31
C LYS A 377 -33.63 -5.33 -0.79
N ASP A 378 -34.73 -5.83 -0.22
CA ASP A 378 -34.87 -5.91 1.23
C ASP A 378 -33.93 -6.96 1.84
N LYS A 379 -33.66 -8.06 1.13
CA LYS A 379 -32.71 -9.08 1.57
C LYS A 379 -31.28 -8.53 1.57
N VAL A 380 -30.85 -7.91 0.46
CA VAL A 380 -29.47 -7.45 0.28
C VAL A 380 -29.20 -6.23 1.14
N LEU A 381 -30.09 -5.22 1.11
CA LEU A 381 -29.86 -3.94 1.79
C LEU A 381 -29.98 -4.05 3.32
N ASN A 382 -30.63 -5.10 3.84
CA ASN A 382 -30.65 -5.39 5.28
C ASN A 382 -29.53 -6.31 5.75
N SER A 383 -28.74 -6.88 4.84
CA SER A 383 -27.63 -7.78 5.16
C SER A 383 -26.50 -7.06 5.90
N ALA A 384 -25.80 -7.78 6.77
CA ALA A 384 -24.64 -7.23 7.49
C ALA A 384 -23.52 -6.76 6.55
N PRO A 385 -23.12 -7.51 5.49
CA PRO A 385 -22.10 -7.06 4.56
C PRO A 385 -22.46 -5.76 3.82
N PHE A 386 -23.73 -5.60 3.42
CA PHE A 386 -24.17 -4.36 2.78
C PHE A 386 -24.13 -3.17 3.76
N LYS A 387 -24.63 -3.36 4.99
CA LYS A 387 -24.61 -2.30 6.02
C LYS A 387 -23.19 -1.85 6.34
N GLN A 388 -22.24 -2.79 6.41
CA GLN A 388 -20.83 -2.48 6.57
C GLN A 388 -20.30 -1.67 5.38
N PHE A 389 -20.53 -2.14 4.15
CA PHE A 389 -20.13 -1.43 2.93
C PHE A 389 -20.69 0.00 2.91
N LEU A 390 -21.97 0.18 3.23
CA LEU A 390 -22.60 1.50 3.29
C LEU A 390 -21.91 2.39 4.33
N SER A 391 -21.68 1.88 5.55
CA SER A 391 -21.03 2.66 6.62
C SER A 391 -19.61 3.10 6.28
N GLU A 392 -18.86 2.29 5.53
CA GLU A 392 -17.48 2.58 5.13
C GLU A 392 -17.37 3.52 3.91
N ASN A 393 -18.49 3.79 3.23
CA ASN A 393 -18.50 4.49 1.94
C ASN A 393 -19.56 5.60 1.85
N GLU A 394 -20.38 5.83 2.88
CA GLU A 394 -21.53 6.74 2.79
C GLU A 394 -21.17 8.17 2.40
N GLU A 395 -19.99 8.65 2.79
CA GLU A 395 -19.52 10.01 2.50
C GLU A 395 -19.43 10.30 0.98
N TRP A 396 -19.01 9.32 0.17
CA TRP A 396 -18.98 9.48 -1.30
C TRP A 396 -20.19 8.81 -1.98
N LEU A 397 -20.72 7.73 -1.39
CA LEU A 397 -21.77 6.92 -2.00
C LEU A 397 -23.12 7.63 -2.00
N LYS A 398 -23.49 8.33 -0.91
CA LYS A 398 -24.73 9.10 -0.84
C LYS A 398 -24.75 10.23 -1.88
N PRO A 399 -23.73 11.11 -1.97
CA PRO A 399 -23.67 12.10 -3.04
C PRO A 399 -23.66 11.50 -4.45
N TYR A 400 -22.94 10.40 -4.69
CA TYR A 400 -22.92 9.74 -6.00
C TYR A 400 -24.31 9.26 -6.43
N ALA A 401 -25.04 8.57 -5.55
CA ALA A 401 -26.38 8.09 -5.87
C ALA A 401 -27.38 9.24 -6.09
N ALA A 402 -27.31 10.28 -5.25
CA ALA A 402 -28.10 11.50 -5.43
C ALA A 402 -27.77 12.20 -6.75
N PHE A 403 -26.49 12.29 -7.12
CA PHE A 403 -26.07 12.87 -8.39
C PHE A 403 -26.63 12.08 -9.57
N CYS A 404 -26.53 10.75 -9.56
CA CYS A 404 -27.07 9.91 -10.63
C CYS A 404 -28.59 10.11 -10.79
N PHE A 405 -29.32 10.17 -9.68
CA PHE A 405 -30.74 10.47 -9.67
C PHE A 405 -31.03 11.88 -10.25
N LEU A 406 -30.33 12.90 -9.80
CA LEU A 406 -30.53 14.29 -10.26
C LEU A 406 -30.17 14.46 -11.74
N ARG A 407 -29.07 13.86 -12.20
CA ARG A 407 -28.69 13.82 -13.62
C ARG A 407 -29.83 13.26 -14.46
N ASP A 408 -30.38 12.12 -14.04
CA ASP A 408 -31.42 11.43 -14.80
C ASP A 408 -32.77 12.17 -14.72
N PHE A 409 -33.06 12.83 -13.59
CA PHE A 409 -34.28 13.62 -13.40
C PHE A 409 -34.29 14.91 -14.23
N PHE A 410 -33.14 15.59 -14.32
CA PHE A 410 -32.98 16.83 -15.10
C PHE A 410 -32.48 16.59 -16.54
N ASP A 411 -32.18 15.34 -16.89
CA ASP A 411 -31.59 14.93 -18.18
C ASP A 411 -30.28 15.67 -18.53
N THR A 412 -29.48 16.01 -17.52
CA THR A 412 -28.20 16.70 -17.68
C THR A 412 -27.30 16.52 -16.46
N SER A 413 -25.99 16.33 -16.66
CA SER A 413 -24.99 16.36 -15.58
C SER A 413 -24.51 17.77 -15.23
N ASP A 414 -24.88 18.79 -16.01
CA ASP A 414 -24.60 20.18 -15.66
C ASP A 414 -25.44 20.57 -14.45
N HIS A 415 -24.83 20.42 -13.27
CA HIS A 415 -25.49 20.65 -12.01
C HIS A 415 -25.96 22.09 -11.85
N SER A 416 -25.43 23.07 -12.61
CA SER A 416 -25.95 24.44 -12.59
C SER A 416 -27.43 24.53 -13.01
N GLN A 417 -27.92 23.54 -13.76
CA GLN A 417 -29.29 23.47 -14.27
C GLN A 417 -30.26 22.76 -13.30
N TRP A 418 -29.80 22.25 -12.15
CA TRP A 418 -30.62 21.48 -11.20
C TRP A 418 -31.44 22.35 -10.21
N GLY A 419 -31.61 23.63 -10.52
CA GLY A 419 -32.35 24.59 -9.70
C GLY A 419 -31.86 24.62 -8.25
N ARG A 420 -32.71 24.23 -7.29
CA ARG A 420 -32.35 24.23 -5.86
C ARG A 420 -31.21 23.28 -5.48
N PHE A 421 -30.88 22.31 -6.33
CA PHE A 421 -29.78 21.36 -6.11
C PHE A 421 -28.49 21.76 -6.84
N SER A 422 -28.46 22.92 -7.50
CA SER A 422 -27.29 23.40 -8.23
C SER A 422 -26.05 23.61 -7.38
N GLN A 423 -26.26 23.96 -6.11
CA GLN A 423 -25.24 23.98 -5.09
C GLN A 423 -25.47 22.85 -4.11
N PHE A 424 -24.40 22.09 -3.85
CA PHE A 424 -24.41 21.02 -2.87
C PHE A 424 -24.70 21.54 -1.46
N SER A 425 -25.48 20.75 -0.72
CA SER A 425 -25.78 20.99 0.69
C SER A 425 -26.03 19.66 1.36
N LYS A 426 -25.35 19.40 2.49
CA LYS A 426 -25.53 18.16 3.26
C LYS A 426 -26.98 17.99 3.72
N GLU A 427 -27.64 19.06 4.14
CA GLU A 427 -29.06 19.03 4.54
C GLU A 427 -29.99 18.61 3.37
N LYS A 428 -29.77 19.16 2.17
CA LYS A 428 -30.56 18.80 0.99
C LYS A 428 -30.31 17.36 0.56
N LEU A 429 -29.05 16.92 0.64
CA LEU A 429 -28.66 15.54 0.38
C LEU A 429 -29.37 14.60 1.33
N ASP A 430 -29.28 14.84 2.64
CA ASP A 430 -29.87 13.99 3.68
C ASP A 430 -31.39 13.86 3.51
N LYS A 431 -32.08 14.96 3.16
CA LYS A 431 -33.51 14.95 2.83
C LYS A 431 -33.82 14.17 1.55
N LEU A 432 -32.96 14.27 0.53
CA LEU A 432 -33.17 13.58 -0.75
C LEU A 432 -33.00 12.06 -0.62
N VAL A 433 -32.06 11.61 0.22
CA VAL A 433 -31.75 10.19 0.42
C VAL A 433 -32.49 9.56 1.62
N ALA A 434 -33.39 10.31 2.27
CA ALA A 434 -34.13 9.87 3.44
C ALA A 434 -35.04 8.67 3.15
N ALA A 435 -35.30 7.85 4.18
CA ALA A 435 -36.07 6.62 4.05
C ALA A 435 -37.55 6.82 3.66
N ASP A 436 -38.09 7.98 3.99
CA ASP A 436 -39.45 8.42 3.70
C ASP A 436 -39.58 9.22 2.39
N ALA A 437 -38.47 9.45 1.68
CA ALA A 437 -38.48 10.17 0.41
C ALA A 437 -39.12 9.34 -0.72
N LEU A 438 -39.90 9.99 -1.58
CA LEU A 438 -40.59 9.34 -2.72
C LEU A 438 -39.62 8.59 -3.66
N HIS A 439 -38.40 9.10 -3.83
CA HIS A 439 -37.39 8.56 -4.73
C HIS A 439 -36.39 7.62 -4.05
N HIS A 440 -36.65 7.24 -2.79
CA HIS A 440 -35.72 6.48 -1.96
C HIS A 440 -35.22 5.19 -2.62
N ASP A 441 -36.11 4.41 -3.25
CA ASP A 441 -35.73 3.16 -3.91
C ASP A 441 -34.93 3.38 -5.21
N ILE A 442 -35.20 4.46 -5.94
CA ILE A 442 -34.44 4.83 -7.14
C ILE A 442 -33.00 5.18 -6.74
N ILE A 443 -32.81 5.91 -5.64
CA ILE A 443 -31.48 6.26 -5.14
C ILE A 443 -30.78 5.01 -4.59
N ARG A 444 -31.48 4.14 -3.84
CA ARG A 444 -30.89 2.91 -3.28
C ARG A 444 -30.48 1.89 -4.33
N PHE A 445 -31.06 1.93 -5.52
CA PHE A 445 -30.58 1.13 -6.64
C PHE A 445 -29.09 1.41 -6.94
N HIS A 446 -28.65 2.66 -6.87
CA HIS A 446 -27.23 2.99 -7.07
C HIS A 446 -26.34 2.44 -5.94
N TYR A 447 -26.82 2.39 -4.69
CA TYR A 447 -26.09 1.74 -3.59
C TYR A 447 -25.93 0.24 -3.85
N TYR A 448 -27.00 -0.41 -4.31
CA TYR A 448 -26.99 -1.82 -4.66
C TYR A 448 -26.00 -2.12 -5.78
N VAL A 449 -26.02 -1.34 -6.87
CA VAL A 449 -25.07 -1.51 -7.99
C VAL A 449 -23.63 -1.33 -7.53
N GLN A 450 -23.32 -0.27 -6.78
CA GLN A 450 -21.96 -0.03 -6.29
C GLN A 450 -21.50 -1.12 -5.30
N TYR A 451 -22.40 -1.64 -4.46
CA TYR A 451 -22.10 -2.77 -3.58
C TYR A 451 -21.71 -4.02 -4.38
N HIS A 452 -22.48 -4.40 -5.40
CA HIS A 452 -22.16 -5.58 -6.21
C HIS A 452 -20.90 -5.39 -7.05
N LEU A 453 -20.66 -4.21 -7.62
CA LEU A 453 -19.39 -3.88 -8.28
C LEU A 453 -18.21 -4.04 -7.32
N PHE A 454 -18.33 -3.49 -6.11
CA PHE A 454 -17.31 -3.60 -5.06
C PHE A 454 -17.05 -5.07 -4.71
N THR A 455 -18.09 -5.88 -4.50
CA THR A 455 -17.96 -7.30 -4.18
C THR A 455 -17.29 -8.08 -5.31
N GLN A 456 -17.71 -7.88 -6.56
CA GLN A 456 -17.16 -8.57 -7.73
C GLN A 456 -15.68 -8.21 -7.96
N LEU A 457 -15.32 -6.93 -7.86
CA LEU A 457 -13.92 -6.51 -7.99
C LEU A 457 -13.05 -6.98 -6.81
N SER A 458 -13.59 -6.97 -5.59
CA SER A 458 -12.88 -7.44 -4.40
C SER A 458 -12.58 -8.94 -4.46
N ASP A 459 -13.53 -9.73 -4.97
CA ASP A 459 -13.35 -11.16 -5.22
C ASP A 459 -12.28 -11.41 -6.30
N ALA A 460 -12.31 -10.67 -7.42
CA ALA A 460 -11.26 -10.73 -8.44
C ALA A 460 -9.87 -10.33 -7.90
N ALA A 461 -9.78 -9.25 -7.10
CA ALA A 461 -8.53 -8.82 -6.49
C ALA A 461 -8.00 -9.86 -5.47
N THR A 462 -8.89 -10.47 -4.67
CA THR A 462 -8.52 -11.55 -3.75
C THR A 462 -7.99 -12.78 -4.51
N TYR A 463 -8.63 -13.10 -5.64
CA TYR A 463 -8.16 -14.17 -6.54
C TYR A 463 -6.78 -13.87 -7.13
N ALA A 464 -6.56 -12.65 -7.63
CA ALA A 464 -5.25 -12.19 -8.11
C ALA A 464 -4.17 -12.30 -7.04
N ARG A 465 -4.49 -11.86 -5.81
CA ARG A 465 -3.59 -11.96 -4.65
C ARG A 465 -3.18 -13.39 -4.35
N LYS A 466 -4.15 -14.31 -4.27
CA LYS A 466 -3.93 -15.74 -4.02
C LYS A 466 -3.01 -16.36 -5.06
N ASN A 467 -3.09 -15.89 -6.30
CA ASN A 467 -2.28 -16.34 -7.43
C ASN A 467 -1.00 -15.50 -7.63
N LYS A 468 -0.63 -14.65 -6.67
CA LYS A 468 0.58 -13.81 -6.70
C LYS A 468 0.66 -12.88 -7.92
N VAL A 469 -0.49 -12.39 -8.39
CA VAL A 469 -0.60 -11.39 -9.45
C VAL A 469 -1.09 -10.06 -8.87
N ILE A 470 -0.30 -9.01 -9.05
CA ILE A 470 -0.65 -7.64 -8.67
C ILE A 470 -1.72 -7.12 -9.63
N LEU A 471 -2.89 -6.81 -9.10
CA LEU A 471 -3.87 -5.97 -9.78
C LEU A 471 -3.53 -4.49 -9.55
N LYS A 472 -3.04 -3.81 -10.59
CA LYS A 472 -2.65 -2.40 -10.59
C LYS A 472 -3.73 -1.56 -11.26
N GLY A 473 -4.20 -0.50 -10.60
CA GLY A 473 -5.06 0.50 -11.22
C GLY A 473 -4.28 1.60 -11.94
N ASP A 474 -5.04 2.48 -12.58
CA ASP A 474 -4.59 3.73 -13.14
C ASP A 474 -5.44 4.87 -12.53
N LEU A 475 -4.80 5.99 -12.22
CA LEU A 475 -5.40 7.11 -11.50
C LEU A 475 -5.52 8.32 -12.44
N PRO A 476 -6.74 8.69 -12.87
CA PRO A 476 -6.93 9.85 -13.74
C PRO A 476 -6.36 11.14 -13.14
N ILE A 477 -5.73 11.98 -13.96
CA ILE A 477 -5.15 13.25 -13.50
C ILE A 477 -6.22 14.27 -13.06
N GLY A 478 -7.44 14.18 -13.58
CA GLY A 478 -8.52 15.12 -13.33
C GLY A 478 -9.87 14.44 -13.12
N VAL A 479 -10.92 15.25 -13.14
CA VAL A 479 -12.32 14.83 -13.07
C VAL A 479 -13.09 15.56 -14.17
N ASP A 480 -14.27 15.04 -14.55
CA ASP A 480 -15.14 15.79 -15.44
C ASP A 480 -15.60 17.11 -14.78
N ARG A 481 -15.84 18.15 -15.58
CA ARG A 481 -16.38 19.43 -15.11
C ARG A 481 -17.74 19.25 -14.43
N ASN A 482 -18.54 18.32 -14.95
CA ASN A 482 -19.88 17.99 -14.51
C ASN A 482 -19.86 16.67 -13.72
N SER A 483 -18.98 16.59 -12.73
CA SER A 483 -18.78 15.40 -11.89
C SER A 483 -19.40 15.55 -10.51
N VAL A 484 -19.55 14.42 -9.81
CA VAL A 484 -19.90 14.40 -8.38
C VAL A 484 -18.88 15.22 -7.58
N ASP A 485 -17.60 15.11 -7.94
CA ASP A 485 -16.51 15.78 -7.24
C ASP A 485 -16.59 17.30 -7.32
N THR A 486 -16.88 17.86 -8.51
CA THR A 486 -17.05 19.31 -8.69
C THR A 486 -18.36 19.84 -8.11
N TRP A 487 -19.41 19.01 -8.06
CA TRP A 487 -20.67 19.37 -7.40
C TRP A 487 -20.54 19.43 -5.89
N VAL A 488 -19.93 18.41 -5.26
CA VAL A 488 -19.81 18.29 -3.80
C VAL A 488 -18.74 19.24 -3.25
N ASN A 489 -17.61 19.37 -3.95
CA ASN A 489 -16.43 20.10 -3.47
C ASN A 489 -15.99 21.21 -4.44
N PRO A 490 -16.87 22.15 -4.84
CA PRO A 490 -16.59 23.11 -5.92
C PRO A 490 -15.37 24.00 -5.63
N THR A 491 -15.05 24.28 -4.36
CA THR A 491 -13.91 25.12 -3.95
C THR A 491 -12.56 24.47 -4.21
N LEU A 492 -12.51 23.14 -4.34
CA LEU A 492 -11.29 22.38 -4.63
C LEU A 492 -10.89 22.43 -6.10
N PHE A 493 -11.75 22.95 -6.98
CA PHE A 493 -11.56 22.98 -8.42
C PHE A 493 -11.69 24.41 -8.96
N ARG A 494 -10.79 24.80 -9.85
CA ARG A 494 -10.86 26.08 -10.57
C ARG A 494 -11.65 25.85 -11.87
N MET A 495 -12.93 26.22 -11.85
CA MET A 495 -13.88 25.96 -12.95
C MET A 495 -13.71 26.90 -14.17
N ASN A 496 -12.88 27.94 -14.03
CA ASN A 496 -12.56 28.90 -15.08
C ASN A 496 -11.24 28.59 -15.82
N THR A 497 -10.58 27.48 -15.47
CA THR A 497 -9.34 27.01 -16.11
C THR A 497 -9.50 25.56 -16.54
N ALA A 498 -8.66 25.13 -17.48
CA ALA A 498 -8.65 23.76 -17.99
C ALA A 498 -7.23 23.19 -17.98
N THR A 499 -7.14 21.90 -17.70
CA THR A 499 -5.91 21.13 -17.71
C THR A 499 -5.59 20.73 -19.16
N GLY A 500 -4.30 20.66 -19.47
CA GLY A 500 -3.81 20.34 -20.80
C GLY A 500 -2.29 20.18 -20.80
N ALA A 501 -1.74 20.11 -22.00
CA ALA A 501 -0.29 20.10 -22.24
C ALA A 501 0.08 21.24 -23.20
N PRO A 502 1.20 21.95 -22.96
CA PRO A 502 1.68 22.96 -23.90
C PRO A 502 2.11 22.30 -25.23
N PRO A 503 2.28 23.09 -26.31
CA PRO A 503 2.91 22.61 -27.53
C PRO A 503 4.24 21.90 -27.28
N ASP A 504 4.44 20.78 -27.97
CA ASP A 504 5.69 20.03 -27.94
C ASP A 504 6.10 19.57 -29.35
N TYR A 505 7.18 18.79 -29.42
CA TYR A 505 7.73 18.29 -30.68
C TYR A 505 6.75 17.43 -31.49
N PHE A 506 5.82 16.73 -30.81
CA PHE A 506 4.84 15.82 -31.41
C PHE A 506 3.47 16.50 -31.62
N ALA A 507 3.11 17.48 -30.79
CA ALA A 507 1.83 18.19 -30.82
C ALA A 507 2.06 19.71 -30.86
N LYS A 508 2.19 20.27 -32.07
CA LYS A 508 2.44 21.72 -32.30
C LYS A 508 1.39 22.65 -31.68
N SER A 509 0.16 22.20 -31.50
CA SER A 509 -0.92 22.99 -30.92
C SER A 509 -1.12 22.75 -29.41
N GLY A 510 -0.34 21.86 -28.81
CA GLY A 510 -0.59 21.36 -27.47
C GLY A 510 -1.89 20.57 -27.38
N GLN A 511 -2.39 20.40 -26.16
CA GLN A 511 -3.63 19.67 -25.88
C GLN A 511 -4.43 20.40 -24.81
N ASN A 512 -5.74 20.49 -24.99
CA ASN A 512 -6.67 20.95 -23.95
C ASN A 512 -7.62 19.80 -23.64
N TRP A 513 -7.56 19.28 -22.42
CA TRP A 513 -8.35 18.12 -22.00
C TRP A 513 -9.69 18.51 -21.37
N GLY A 514 -9.93 19.80 -21.12
CA GLY A 514 -11.21 20.30 -20.61
C GLY A 514 -11.48 20.08 -19.12
N PHE A 515 -10.63 19.33 -18.40
CA PHE A 515 -10.77 19.10 -16.96
C PHE A 515 -10.45 20.36 -16.14
N PRO A 516 -11.23 20.72 -15.12
CA PRO A 516 -10.89 21.83 -14.23
C PRO A 516 -9.56 21.55 -13.52
N THR A 517 -8.76 22.59 -13.30
CA THR A 517 -7.49 22.44 -12.55
C THR A 517 -7.75 22.44 -11.04
N TYR A 518 -6.93 21.75 -10.27
CA TYR A 518 -7.04 21.76 -8.81
C TYR A 518 -6.72 23.13 -8.19
N ASN A 519 -7.42 23.44 -7.09
CA ASN A 519 -7.09 24.54 -6.18
C ASN A 519 -6.19 24.01 -5.06
N TRP A 520 -4.89 23.84 -5.37
CA TRP A 520 -3.93 23.24 -4.44
C TRP A 520 -3.79 24.00 -3.12
N GLU A 521 -3.95 25.32 -3.16
CA GLU A 521 -3.91 26.17 -1.97
C GLU A 521 -5.08 25.84 -1.04
N GLU A 522 -6.29 25.65 -1.58
CA GLU A 522 -7.45 25.22 -0.79
C GLU A 522 -7.27 23.79 -0.26
N MET A 523 -6.86 22.86 -1.12
CA MET A 523 -6.60 21.47 -0.73
C MET A 523 -5.51 21.35 0.34
N SER A 524 -4.55 22.28 0.40
CA SER A 524 -3.49 22.21 1.42
C SER A 524 -4.02 22.47 2.84
N LYS A 525 -5.14 23.19 2.99
CA LYS A 525 -5.69 23.63 4.28
C LYS A 525 -6.16 22.47 5.17
N ASP A 526 -6.60 21.37 4.57
CA ASP A 526 -7.03 20.15 5.28
C ASP A 526 -6.02 19.00 5.15
N ASN A 527 -4.78 19.34 4.74
CA ASN A 527 -3.72 18.40 4.43
C ASN A 527 -4.14 17.39 3.33
N TYR A 528 -4.73 17.91 2.26
CA TYR A 528 -5.11 17.18 1.04
C TYR A 528 -6.15 16.08 1.30
N GLY A 529 -7.19 16.40 2.07
CA GLY A 529 -8.23 15.45 2.50
C GLY A 529 -8.88 14.70 1.35
N TRP A 530 -9.30 15.41 0.29
CA TRP A 530 -9.90 14.80 -0.91
C TRP A 530 -8.95 13.81 -1.60
N TRP A 531 -7.68 14.17 -1.78
CA TRP A 531 -6.68 13.28 -2.40
C TRP A 531 -6.39 12.05 -1.54
N ARG A 532 -6.29 12.21 -0.23
CA ARG A 532 -6.12 11.06 0.69
C ARG A 532 -7.33 10.14 0.64
N ALA A 533 -8.55 10.68 0.61
CA ALA A 533 -9.77 9.89 0.49
C ALA A 533 -9.79 9.12 -0.84
N ARG A 534 -9.45 9.78 -1.95
CA ARG A 534 -9.36 9.18 -3.29
C ARG A 534 -8.38 8.00 -3.32
N LEU A 535 -7.16 8.21 -2.81
CA LEU A 535 -6.14 7.16 -2.74
C LEU A 535 -6.56 6.02 -1.80
N THR A 536 -7.14 6.35 -0.64
CA THR A 536 -7.64 5.37 0.33
C THR A 536 -8.69 4.48 -0.30
N GLN A 537 -9.63 5.06 -1.07
CA GLN A 537 -10.65 4.30 -1.76
C GLN A 537 -10.04 3.35 -2.81
N ALA A 538 -9.11 3.83 -3.63
CA ALA A 538 -8.50 3.02 -4.68
C ALA A 538 -7.75 1.79 -4.10
N ILE A 539 -7.02 1.97 -2.99
CA ILE A 539 -6.24 0.89 -2.37
C ILE A 539 -7.06 -0.05 -1.48
N LYS A 540 -8.37 0.18 -1.28
CA LYS A 540 -9.26 -0.80 -0.61
C LYS A 540 -9.30 -2.11 -1.38
N ILE A 541 -9.20 -2.06 -2.71
CA ILE A 541 -9.35 -3.22 -3.59
C ILE A 541 -8.10 -3.48 -4.44
N LEU A 542 -7.52 -2.43 -5.02
CA LEU A 542 -6.34 -2.55 -5.87
C LEU A 542 -5.06 -2.72 -5.04
N HIS A 543 -4.10 -3.47 -5.58
CA HIS A 543 -2.84 -3.75 -4.89
C HIS A 543 -1.80 -2.63 -5.06
N SER A 544 -1.93 -1.86 -6.14
CA SER A 544 -1.11 -0.71 -6.49
C SER A 544 -1.94 0.24 -7.34
N VAL A 545 -1.60 1.53 -7.29
CA VAL A 545 -2.09 2.56 -8.22
C VAL A 545 -0.91 3.24 -8.89
#